data_AF-A0A9D8A1I6-F1
#
_entry.id   AF-A0A9D8A1I6-F1
#
_cell.length_a   1.000
_cell.length_b   1.000
_cell.length_c   1.000
_cell.angle_alpha   90.00
_cell.angle_beta   90.00
_cell.angle_gamma   90.00
#
_symmetry.space_group_name_H-M   'P 1'
#
loop_
_entity.id
_entity.type
_entity.pdbx_description
1 polymer ?
#
loop_
_entity_poly.entity_id
_entity_poly.type
_entity_poly.pdbx_seq_one_letter_code
_entity_poly.pdbx_strand_id
1 'polypeptide(L)' 'MHFEIYNAASALEVQKLFSNVFANSEGTSEGELIGNLEFELQETTDKNDFFGFVAKNEQEIVGCTLFLV' A
#
# COMPACT_ATOMS: atom_id res chain seq x y z
N MET A 1 -3.30 -13.93 -11.35
CA MET A 1 -2.61 -13.32 -10.21
C MET A 1 -1.11 -13.52 -10.37
N HIS A 2 -0.35 -12.43 -10.33
CA HIS A 2 1.12 -12.44 -10.35
C HIS A 2 1.65 -11.49 -9.28
N PHE A 3 2.94 -11.60 -8.94
CA PHE A 3 3.57 -10.79 -7.91
C PHE A 3 4.72 -9.99 -8.51
N GLU A 4 4.86 -8.75 -8.06
CA GLU A 4 5.92 -7.84 -8.49
C GLU A 4 6.56 -7.19 -7.26
N ILE A 5 7.81 -6.72 -7.42
CA ILE A 5 8.44 -5.86 -6.42
C ILE A 5 7.67 -4.52 -6.44
N TYR A 6 7.38 -4.00 -5.24
CA TYR A 6 6.78 -2.68 -5.10
C TYR A 6 7.61 -1.62 -5.83
N ASN A 7 6.92 -0.67 -6.45
CA ASN A 7 7.52 0.49 -7.09
C ASN A 7 6.82 1.75 -6.57
N ALA A 8 7.58 2.82 -6.29
CA ALA A 8 7.05 4.11 -5.86
C ALA A 8 5.97 4.69 -6.80
N ALA A 9 6.00 4.33 -8.10
CA ALA A 9 4.95 4.69 -9.05
C ALA A 9 3.56 4.12 -8.69
N SER A 10 3.50 3.08 -7.87
CA SER A 10 2.27 2.46 -7.39
C SER A 10 1.78 3.03 -6.05
N ALA A 11 2.42 4.06 -5.48
CA ALA A 11 2.13 4.51 -4.12
C ALA A 11 0.66 4.91 -3.90
N LEU A 12 0.05 5.59 -4.86
CA LEU A 12 -1.37 5.98 -4.79
C LEU A 12 -2.33 4.77 -4.89
N GLU A 13 -1.97 3.75 -5.66
CA GLU A 13 -2.76 2.51 -5.73
C GLU A 13 -2.68 1.73 -4.41
N VAL A 14 -1.49 1.69 -3.80
CA VAL A 14 -1.29 1.05 -2.50
C VAL A 14 -2.01 1.81 -1.39
N GLN A 15 -1.94 3.14 -1.35
CA GLN A 15 -2.71 3.97 -0.42
C GLN A 15 -4.21 3.64 -0.51
N LYS A 16 -4.75 3.60 -1.74
CA LYS A 16 -6.16 3.27 -1.97
C LYS A 16 -6.50 1.84 -1.51
N LEU A 17 -5.60 0.89 -1.72
CA LEU A 17 -5.77 -0.49 -1.24
C LEU A 17 -5.89 -0.52 0.29
N PHE A 18 -4.95 0.11 1.00
CA PHE A 18 -5.01 0.19 2.47
C PHE A 18 -6.28 0.87 2.93
N SER A 19 -6.65 2.02 2.35
CA SER A 19 -7.89 2.70 2.71
C SER A 19 -9.12 1.83 2.53
N ASN A 20 -9.22 1.09 1.43
CA ASN A 20 -10.37 0.22 1.17
C ASN A 20 -10.43 -0.96 2.13
N VAL A 21 -9.29 -1.62 2.40
CA VAL A 21 -9.23 -2.79 3.28
C VAL A 21 -9.64 -2.40 4.70
N PHE A 22 -9.06 -1.33 5.25
CA PHE A 22 -9.37 -0.87 6.60
C PHE A 22 -10.75 -0.21 6.69
N ALA A 23 -11.22 0.49 5.65
CA ALA A 23 -12.59 1.01 5.62
C ALA A 23 -13.64 -0.12 5.67
N ASN A 24 -13.41 -1.21 4.95
CA ASN A 24 -14.32 -2.35 4.92
C ASN A 24 -14.31 -3.17 6.23
N SER A 25 -13.21 -3.15 6.96
CA SER A 25 -13.04 -3.89 8.22
C SER A 25 -13.48 -3.07 9.45
N GLU A 26 -13.11 -1.79 9.48
CA GLU A 26 -13.12 -0.95 10.69
C GLU A 26 -13.85 0.39 10.51
N GLY A 27 -14.28 0.70 9.28
CA GLY A 27 -15.06 1.91 8.96
C GLY A 27 -14.24 2.99 8.26
N THR A 28 -14.94 3.91 7.59
CA THR A 28 -14.35 4.90 6.68
C THR A 28 -13.26 5.75 7.31
N SER A 29 -13.45 6.21 8.56
CA SER A 29 -12.46 7.03 9.25
C SER A 29 -11.14 6.30 9.47
N GLU A 30 -11.18 5.00 9.79
CA GLU A 30 -9.98 4.18 9.98
C GLU A 30 -9.30 3.93 8.62
N GLY A 31 -10.07 3.66 7.57
CA GLY A 31 -9.52 3.54 6.22
C GLY A 31 -8.80 4.80 5.74
N GLU A 32 -9.37 5.97 5.98
CA GLU A 32 -8.71 7.23 5.64
C GLU A 32 -7.42 7.43 6.45
N LEU A 33 -7.47 7.18 7.76
CA LEU A 33 -6.31 7.30 8.66
C LEU A 33 -5.17 6.37 8.22
N ILE A 34 -5.45 5.08 8.05
CA ILE A 34 -4.42 4.08 7.73
C ILE A 34 -3.89 4.25 6.31
N GLY A 35 -4.73 4.60 5.33
CA GLY A 35 -4.25 4.89 3.98
C GLY A 35 -3.30 6.10 3.96
N ASN A 36 -3.64 7.19 4.66
CA ASN A 36 -2.76 8.36 4.73
C ASN A 36 -1.44 8.06 5.46
N LEU A 37 -1.49 7.28 6.55
CA LEU A 37 -0.27 6.85 7.25
C LEU A 37 0.63 6.02 6.34
N GLU A 38 0.06 5.05 5.63
CA GLU A 38 0.82 4.21 4.70
C GLU A 38 1.46 5.03 3.57
N PHE A 39 0.73 6.00 3.01
CA PHE A 39 1.28 6.94 2.02
C PHE A 39 2.41 7.80 2.59
N GLU A 40 2.26 8.31 3.82
CA GLU A 40 3.31 9.07 4.50
C GLU A 40 4.57 8.22 4.71
N LEU A 41 4.41 6.95 5.10
CA LEU A 41 5.55 6.03 5.26
C LEU A 41 6.26 5.77 3.93
N GLN A 42 5.53 5.62 2.82
CA GLN A 42 6.12 5.49 1.48
C GLN A 42 6.95 6.71 1.06
N GLU A 43 6.47 7.92 1.37
CA GLU A 43 7.10 9.17 0.93
C GLU A 43 8.26 9.62 1.84
N THR A 44 8.21 9.28 3.14
CA THR A 44 9.16 9.79 4.13
C THR A 44 10.26 8.80 4.51
N THR A 45 10.06 7.50 4.26
CA THR A 45 11.09 6.48 4.53
C THR A 45 12.16 6.51 3.45
N ASP A 46 13.43 6.32 3.84
CA ASP A 46 14.52 6.17 2.88
C ASP A 46 14.25 4.97 1.96
N LYS A 47 14.49 5.14 0.65
CA LYS A 47 14.23 4.09 -0.35
C LYS A 47 15.06 2.82 -0.14
N ASN A 48 16.17 2.90 0.59
CA ASN A 48 16.99 1.74 0.94
C ASN A 48 16.44 0.96 2.13
N ASP A 49 15.60 1.60 2.95
CA ASP A 49 14.97 1.03 4.14
C ASP A 49 13.50 0.65 3.88
N PHE A 50 13.01 0.88 2.65
CA PHE A 50 11.66 0.54 2.21
C PHE A 50 11.72 -0.50 1.08
N PHE A 51 11.12 -1.68 1.30
CA PHE A 51 10.93 -2.66 0.23
C PHE A 51 9.61 -3.40 0.38
N GLY A 52 9.08 -3.98 -0.69
CA GLY A 52 7.81 -4.69 -0.61
C GLY A 52 7.46 -5.44 -1.87
N PHE A 53 6.33 -6.14 -1.81
CA PHE A 53 5.77 -6.88 -2.92
C PHE A 53 4.30 -6.52 -3.09
N VAL A 54 3.85 -6.49 -4.34
CA VAL A 54 2.45 -6.28 -4.71
C VAL A 54 1.92 -7.51 -5.42
N ALA A 55 0.69 -7.90 -5.10
CA ALA A 55 -0.06 -8.93 -5.80
C ALA A 55 -1.01 -8.24 -6.79
N LYS A 56 -0.87 -8.57 -8.07
CA LYS A 56 -1.70 -8.01 -9.14
C LYS A 56 -2.63 -9.05 -9.75
N ASN A 57 -3.87 -8.64 -9.97
CA ASN A 57 -4.79 -9.33 -10.86
C ASN A 57 -4.99 -8.47 -12.11
N GLU A 58 -4.53 -8.97 -13.25
CA GLU A 58 -4.37 -8.15 -14.47
C GLU A 58 -3.50 -6.92 -14.20
N GLN A 59 -4.04 -5.70 -14.24
CA GLN A 59 -3.30 -4.47 -13.94
C GLN A 59 -3.59 -3.91 -12.55
N GLU A 60 -4.57 -4.46 -11.82
CA GLU A 60 -5.00 -3.95 -10.53
C GLU A 60 -4.21 -4.59 -9.38
N ILE A 61 -3.71 -3.77 -8.46
CA ILE A 61 -3.12 -4.24 -7.20
C ILE A 61 -4.26 -4.67 -6.27
N VAL A 62 -4.29 -5.97 -5.93
CA VAL A 62 -5.31 -6.58 -5.07
C VAL A 62 -4.78 -6.94 -3.69
N GLY A 63 -3.48 -6.74 -3.46
CA GLY A 63 -2.82 -7.02 -2.19
C GLY A 63 -1.38 -6.52 -2.21
N CYS A 64 -0.79 -6.30 -1.03
CA CYS A 64 0.62 -5.97 -0.90
C CYS A 64 1.16 -6.32 0.49
N THR A 65 2.47 -6.37 0.60
CA THR A 65 3.19 -6.43 1.88
C THR A 65 4.42 -5.54 1.76
N LEU A 66 4.54 -4.61 2.70
CA LEU A 66 5.61 -3.63 2.77
C LEU A 66 6.46 -3.90 4.01
N PHE A 67 7.76 -3.73 3.88
CA PHE A 67 8.76 -3.94 4.91
C PHE A 67 9.55 -2.64 5.06
N LEU A 68 9.75 -2.27 6.32
CA LEU A 68 10.48 -1.09 6.76
C LEU A 68 11.58 -1.61 7.70
N VAL A 69 12.83 -1.18 7.51
CA VAL A 69 13.99 -1.65 8.30
C VAL A 69 14.64 -0.50 9.07
#